data_AF-A0A7Y9JIY0-F1
#
_entry.id   AF-A0A7Y9JIY0-F1
#
_cell.length_a   1.000
_cell.length_b   1.000
_cell.length_c   1.000
_cell.angle_alpha   90.00
_cell.angle_beta   90.00
_cell.angle_gamma   90.00
#
_symmetry.space_group_name_H-M   'P 1'
#
loop_
_entity.id
_entity.type
_entity.pdbx_description
1 polymer ?
#
loop_
_entity_poly.entity_id
_entity_poly.type
_entity_poly.pdbx_seq_one_letter_code
_entity_poly.pdbx_strand_id
1 'polypeptide(L)'
;MTTYHQAIESLTDPPAAYPPSAPMRLSFDVDALRADLDRLRHQRWRAQRPYGQDGAATESGVDWRILPLRSVGGDPVRTDPGGAGLTDFADTPWLADAPALAQVIDALPGPVRGVRLIALGAGATVHEHRDYKYGFERGLLRLHVPIDTNPDAVVVIDGVSEHWTAGRLWFGDFGRRHYVANGGDRSRVHMVLDCLVSREIVGLLPEEFLELLPLSEVMFARDPVPLTASERDRLCCRFRLPGDFAQWSEEEVEARPDSDAAILVHEDRLVLAIDGEPAFGLVHLGLGEFRLSGWSEERTIAVESTGQVRIRERAGRALREWTRPAQPTQAG
;
A
#
# COMPACT_ATOMS: atom_id res chain seq x y z
N MET A 1 19.79 -8.94 -31.46
CA MET A 1 20.43 -9.86 -30.49
C MET A 1 21.42 -9.03 -29.71
N THR A 2 21.00 -8.54 -28.54
CA THR A 2 21.87 -7.78 -27.64
C THR A 2 21.62 -8.29 -26.25
N THR A 3 22.71 -8.71 -25.64
CA THR A 3 22.87 -9.54 -24.45
C THR A 3 22.59 -8.79 -23.16
N TYR A 4 21.99 -9.55 -22.23
CA TYR A 4 21.92 -9.35 -20.78
C TYR A 4 23.02 -8.47 -20.19
N HIS A 5 22.64 -7.44 -19.43
CA HIS A 5 23.47 -6.94 -18.33
C HIS A 5 22.96 -7.59 -17.04
N GLN A 6 23.85 -8.36 -16.41
CA GLN A 6 23.69 -8.89 -15.06
C GLN A 6 23.44 -7.71 -14.12
N ALA A 7 22.23 -7.66 -13.54
CA ALA A 7 22.02 -6.95 -12.30
C ALA A 7 22.85 -7.66 -11.22
N ILE A 8 23.70 -6.88 -10.57
CA ILE A 8 24.51 -7.26 -9.43
C ILE A 8 23.65 -8.09 -8.46
N GLU A 9 24.07 -9.32 -8.20
CA GLU A 9 23.61 -10.11 -7.06
C GLU A 9 23.93 -9.31 -5.80
N SER A 10 22.94 -8.56 -5.31
CA SER A 10 22.95 -8.04 -3.95
C SER A 10 23.01 -9.26 -3.03
N LEU A 11 24.13 -9.38 -2.33
CA LEU A 11 24.37 -10.31 -1.25
C LEU A 11 23.11 -10.39 -0.38
N THR A 12 22.54 -11.58 -0.38
CA THR A 12 21.24 -11.96 0.14
C THR A 12 20.99 -11.46 1.56
N ASP A 13 19.94 -10.66 1.75
CA ASP A 13 19.26 -10.62 3.05
C ASP A 13 18.99 -12.07 3.49
N PRO A 14 19.22 -12.42 4.77
CA PRO A 14 18.88 -13.75 5.24
C PRO A 14 17.40 -14.03 4.93
N PRO A 15 17.07 -15.23 4.44
CA PRO A 15 15.68 -15.56 4.12
C PRO A 15 14.83 -15.35 5.37
N ALA A 16 13.72 -14.64 5.21
CA ALA A 16 12.80 -14.41 6.31
C ALA A 16 12.29 -15.75 6.86
N ALA A 17 12.12 -15.82 8.18
CA ALA A 17 11.85 -17.07 8.89
C ALA A 17 10.47 -17.68 8.56
N TYR A 18 9.56 -16.89 8.01
CA TYR A 18 8.20 -17.30 7.65
C TYR A 18 8.05 -17.52 6.13
N PRO A 19 7.10 -18.39 5.70
CA PRO A 19 6.82 -18.64 4.29
C PRO A 19 6.57 -17.34 3.49
N PRO A 20 6.93 -17.28 2.20
CA PRO A 20 6.77 -16.07 1.40
C PRO A 20 5.29 -15.77 1.06
N SER A 21 4.40 -16.75 1.23
CA SER A 21 2.95 -16.60 1.04
C SER A 21 2.19 -17.56 1.95
N ALA A 22 0.93 -17.26 2.23
CA ALA A 22 0.06 -18.15 3.00
C ALA A 22 -1.45 -17.94 2.73
N PRO A 23 -2.26 -19.01 2.69
CA PRO A 23 -3.71 -18.89 2.64
C PRO A 23 -4.26 -18.49 4.02
N MET A 24 -4.85 -17.30 4.11
CA MET A 24 -5.42 -16.76 5.35
C MET A 24 -6.81 -17.35 5.64
N ARG A 25 -7.27 -17.26 6.89
CA ARG A 25 -8.50 -17.93 7.38
C ARG A 25 -9.81 -17.49 6.72
N LEU A 26 -9.84 -16.38 5.99
CA LEU A 26 -11.05 -15.87 5.32
C LEU A 26 -11.25 -16.50 3.94
N SER A 27 -12.51 -16.81 3.63
CA SER A 27 -12.96 -17.25 2.31
C SER A 27 -14.32 -16.65 1.97
N PHE A 28 -14.58 -16.44 0.68
CA PHE A 28 -15.73 -15.72 0.16
C PHE A 28 -16.44 -16.54 -0.93
N ASP A 29 -17.72 -16.25 -1.15
CA ASP A 29 -18.51 -16.87 -2.20
C ASP A 29 -18.01 -16.43 -3.59
N VAL A 30 -17.35 -17.36 -4.29
CA VAL A 30 -16.74 -17.11 -5.59
C VAL A 30 -17.76 -16.71 -6.65
N ASP A 31 -18.96 -17.30 -6.62
CA ASP A 31 -19.98 -17.03 -7.63
C ASP A 31 -20.58 -15.63 -7.44
N ALA A 32 -20.75 -15.20 -6.18
CA ALA A 32 -21.12 -13.82 -5.86
C ALA A 32 -20.05 -12.82 -6.30
N LEU A 33 -18.76 -13.10 -6.05
CA LEU A 33 -17.66 -12.24 -6.50
C LEU A 33 -17.58 -12.14 -8.03
N ARG A 34 -17.83 -13.25 -8.74
CA ARG A 34 -17.88 -13.27 -10.21
C ARG A 34 -19.06 -12.48 -10.76
N ALA A 35 -20.23 -12.58 -10.12
CA ALA A 35 -21.40 -11.81 -10.53
C ALA A 35 -21.15 -10.29 -10.45
N ASP A 36 -20.47 -9.83 -9.40
CA ASP A 36 -20.03 -8.44 -9.27
C ASP A 36 -18.97 -8.07 -10.30
N LEU A 37 -17.96 -8.91 -10.49
CA LEU A 37 -16.91 -8.72 -11.49
C LEU A 37 -17.52 -8.55 -12.88
N ASP A 38 -18.44 -9.42 -13.29
CA ASP A 38 -19.09 -9.36 -14.60
C ASP A 38 -19.93 -8.10 -14.76
N ARG A 39 -20.63 -7.65 -13.71
CA ARG A 39 -21.34 -6.38 -13.72
C ARG A 39 -20.40 -5.20 -13.99
N LEU A 40 -19.28 -5.13 -13.28
CA LEU A 40 -18.29 -4.06 -13.45
C LEU A 40 -17.61 -4.11 -14.83
N ARG A 41 -17.32 -5.32 -15.32
CA ARG A 41 -16.80 -5.54 -16.68
C ARG A 41 -17.73 -4.95 -17.74
N HIS A 42 -19.04 -5.17 -17.64
CA HIS A 42 -20.02 -4.62 -18.58
C HIS A 42 -20.11 -3.09 -18.54
N GLN A 43 -19.97 -2.48 -17.36
CA GLN A 43 -20.00 -1.02 -17.19
C GLN A 43 -18.74 -0.34 -17.74
N ARG A 44 -17.55 -0.93 -17.55
CA ARG A 44 -16.26 -0.28 -17.90
C ARG A 44 -15.69 -0.68 -19.26
N TRP A 45 -15.91 -1.90 -19.75
CA TRP A 45 -15.33 -2.32 -21.05
C TRP A 45 -15.98 -1.69 -22.28
N ARG A 46 -17.11 -1.01 -22.11
CA ARG A 46 -17.63 -0.09 -23.14
C ARG A 46 -16.90 1.26 -23.19
N ALA A 47 -16.12 1.62 -22.16
CA ALA A 47 -15.53 2.95 -22.00
C ALA A 47 -14.01 3.02 -22.29
N GLN A 48 -13.31 1.90 -22.47
CA GLN A 48 -11.89 1.89 -22.84
C GLN A 48 -11.72 1.77 -24.36
N ARG A 49 -11.87 2.89 -25.08
CA ARG A 49 -11.24 3.03 -26.40
C ARG A 49 -9.75 3.33 -26.19
N PRO A 50 -8.82 2.62 -26.84
CA PRO A 50 -7.40 2.99 -26.80
C PRO A 50 -7.25 4.36 -27.47
N TYR A 51 -6.60 5.30 -26.78
CA TYR A 51 -6.25 6.60 -27.35
C TYR A 51 -4.87 6.49 -28.02
N GLY A 52 -4.85 6.69 -29.34
CA GLY A 52 -3.66 6.77 -30.19
C GLY A 52 -4.01 6.54 -31.67
N GLN A 53 -4.07 7.63 -32.43
CA GLN A 53 -4.53 7.74 -33.83
C GLN A 53 -3.55 7.17 -34.89
N ASP A 54 -4.13 6.94 -36.07
CA ASP A 54 -3.56 6.72 -37.40
C ASP A 54 -2.92 5.35 -37.71
N GLY A 55 -3.70 4.55 -38.45
CA GLY A 55 -3.17 3.54 -39.36
C GLY A 55 -2.78 2.21 -38.72
N ALA A 56 -3.76 1.30 -38.66
CA ALA A 56 -3.56 -0.16 -38.59
C ALA A 56 -2.39 -0.63 -37.68
N ALA A 57 -2.57 -0.54 -36.36
CA ALA A 57 -1.77 -1.30 -35.41
C ALA A 57 -2.56 -2.54 -34.96
N THR A 58 -2.04 -3.71 -35.32
CA THR A 58 -2.44 -5.03 -34.82
C THR A 58 -2.55 -5.05 -33.30
N GLU A 59 -3.56 -5.76 -32.77
CA GLU A 59 -3.73 -6.09 -31.35
C GLU A 59 -2.39 -6.51 -30.71
N SER A 60 -1.72 -5.57 -30.03
CA SER A 60 -0.45 -5.83 -29.36
C SER A 60 -0.67 -5.96 -27.85
N GLY A 61 -0.93 -7.20 -27.42
CA GLY A 61 -0.02 -7.91 -26.50
C GLY A 61 0.17 -7.43 -25.06
N VAL A 62 -0.58 -6.48 -24.52
CA VAL A 62 -0.58 -6.23 -23.05
C VAL A 62 -1.99 -6.26 -22.49
N ASP A 63 -2.48 -7.46 -22.19
CA ASP A 63 -3.81 -7.70 -21.64
C ASP A 63 -3.78 -7.63 -20.09
N TRP A 64 -3.33 -6.49 -19.55
CA TRP A 64 -3.38 -6.19 -18.12
C TRP A 64 -4.34 -5.04 -17.88
N ARG A 65 -5.27 -5.18 -16.93
CA ARG A 65 -6.31 -4.18 -16.68
C ARG A 65 -6.54 -4.02 -15.18
N ILE A 66 -6.50 -2.78 -14.71
CA ILE A 66 -6.69 -2.45 -13.29
C ILE A 66 -7.95 -1.60 -13.11
N LEU A 67 -8.88 -2.05 -12.26
CA LEU A 67 -10.07 -1.30 -11.84
C LEU A 67 -9.98 -0.98 -10.33
N PRO A 68 -9.83 0.29 -9.94
CA PRO A 68 -9.79 0.67 -8.53
C PRO A 68 -11.20 0.61 -7.91
N LEU A 69 -11.34 -0.12 -6.81
CA LEU A 69 -12.53 -0.15 -5.94
C LEU A 69 -12.37 0.79 -4.73
N ARG A 70 -11.13 0.96 -4.25
CA ARG A 70 -10.70 2.05 -3.36
C ARG A 70 -9.42 2.66 -3.88
N SER A 71 -9.33 3.98 -3.86
CA SER A 71 -8.16 4.75 -4.28
C SER A 71 -8.08 6.06 -3.50
N VAL A 72 -6.98 6.79 -3.64
CA VAL A 72 -6.85 8.12 -3.04
C VAL A 72 -7.98 9.03 -3.52
N GLY A 73 -8.77 9.55 -2.58
CA GLY A 73 -9.95 10.39 -2.85
C GLY A 73 -11.12 9.67 -3.52
N GLY A 74 -11.09 8.34 -3.67
CA GLY A 74 -12.14 7.60 -4.38
C GLY A 74 -12.11 7.82 -5.89
N ASP A 75 -10.97 8.23 -6.44
CA ASP A 75 -10.78 8.45 -7.87
C ASP A 75 -11.00 7.14 -8.68
N PRO A 76 -12.03 7.07 -9.55
CA PRO A 76 -12.38 5.87 -10.31
C PRO A 76 -11.40 5.52 -11.45
N VAL A 77 -10.48 6.42 -11.80
CA VAL A 77 -9.50 6.20 -12.88
C VAL A 77 -8.07 6.00 -12.36
N ARG A 78 -7.83 6.25 -11.07
CA ARG A 78 -6.51 6.09 -10.46
C ARG A 78 -6.14 4.62 -10.25
N THR A 79 -5.18 4.10 -11.03
CA THR A 79 -4.78 2.68 -11.02
C THR A 79 -3.53 2.39 -10.18
N ASP A 80 -2.77 3.41 -9.77
CA ASP A 80 -1.60 3.23 -8.92
C ASP A 80 -1.99 2.83 -7.48
N PRO A 81 -1.10 2.17 -6.72
CA PRO A 81 -1.34 1.80 -5.32
C PRO A 81 -1.47 3.00 -4.36
N GLY A 82 -1.25 4.23 -4.81
CA GLY A 82 -1.21 5.41 -3.95
C GLY A 82 -0.02 5.44 -2.99
N GLY A 83 -0.03 6.44 -2.12
CA GLY A 83 1.01 6.71 -1.13
C GLY A 83 0.60 7.81 -0.17
N ALA A 84 1.58 8.30 0.59
CA ALA A 84 1.36 9.43 1.47
C ALA A 84 0.94 10.66 0.65
N GLY A 85 0.00 11.43 1.18
CA GLY A 85 -0.43 12.68 0.55
C GLY A 85 -1.41 13.45 1.41
N LEU A 86 -2.02 14.47 0.81
CA LEU A 86 -3.09 15.22 1.47
C LEU A 86 -4.37 14.38 1.54
N THR A 87 -4.78 13.72 0.47
CA THR A 87 -6.07 13.02 0.45
C THR A 87 -5.96 11.58 0.95
N ASP A 88 -6.92 11.14 1.76
CA ASP A 88 -6.99 9.74 2.21
C ASP A 88 -7.62 8.82 1.16
N PHE A 89 -7.59 7.52 1.37
CA PHE A 89 -8.25 6.53 0.53
C PHE A 89 -9.76 6.54 0.76
N ALA A 90 -10.54 6.40 -0.30
CA ALA A 90 -11.99 6.30 -0.24
C ALA A 90 -12.50 5.32 -1.30
N ASP A 91 -13.74 4.86 -1.12
CA ASP A 91 -14.43 4.01 -2.08
C ASP A 91 -14.62 4.75 -3.40
N THR A 92 -14.33 4.05 -4.50
CA THR A 92 -14.69 4.56 -5.82
C THR A 92 -16.17 4.30 -6.08
N PRO A 93 -16.81 5.06 -6.98
CA PRO A 93 -18.20 4.81 -7.38
C PRO A 93 -18.48 3.37 -7.85
N TRP A 94 -17.46 2.64 -8.32
CA TRP A 94 -17.60 1.26 -8.78
C TRP A 94 -18.02 0.31 -7.66
N LEU A 95 -17.60 0.56 -6.42
CA LEU A 95 -17.89 -0.35 -5.31
C LEU A 95 -19.39 -0.37 -4.96
N ALA A 96 -20.12 0.72 -5.21
CA ALA A 96 -21.56 0.81 -4.93
C ALA A 96 -22.38 -0.23 -5.72
N ASP A 97 -21.89 -0.68 -6.87
CA ASP A 97 -22.55 -1.67 -7.71
C ASP A 97 -22.06 -3.11 -7.44
N ALA A 98 -21.12 -3.31 -6.51
CA ALA A 98 -20.44 -4.57 -6.25
C ALA A 98 -20.49 -4.98 -4.76
N PRO A 99 -21.65 -5.41 -4.26
CA PRO A 99 -21.85 -5.72 -2.83
C PRO A 99 -21.00 -6.89 -2.30
N ALA A 100 -20.75 -7.94 -3.10
CA ALA A 100 -19.89 -9.05 -2.69
C ALA A 100 -18.42 -8.61 -2.62
N LEU A 101 -17.96 -7.74 -3.54
CA LEU A 101 -16.62 -7.14 -3.45
C LEU A 101 -16.50 -6.18 -2.25
N ALA A 102 -17.55 -5.43 -1.93
CA ALA A 102 -17.60 -4.59 -0.72
C ALA A 102 -17.47 -5.43 0.57
N GLN A 103 -18.17 -6.57 0.63
CA GLN A 103 -18.07 -7.49 1.78
C GLN A 103 -16.66 -8.02 2.02
N VAL A 104 -15.84 -8.19 0.98
CA VAL A 104 -14.43 -8.58 1.15
C VAL A 104 -13.65 -7.50 1.91
N ILE A 105 -13.91 -6.22 1.61
CA ILE A 105 -13.26 -5.10 2.29
C ILE A 105 -13.74 -5.00 3.74
N ASP A 106 -15.05 -5.10 3.97
CA ASP A 106 -15.66 -5.03 5.30
C ASP A 106 -15.23 -6.18 6.23
N ALA A 107 -14.87 -7.33 5.65
CA ALA A 107 -14.40 -8.49 6.41
C ALA A 107 -12.97 -8.35 6.95
N LEU A 108 -12.17 -7.38 6.45
CA LEU A 108 -10.81 -7.17 6.93
C LEU A 108 -10.83 -6.34 8.23
N PRO A 109 -10.32 -6.88 9.36
CA PRO A 109 -10.35 -6.21 10.65
C PRO A 109 -9.18 -5.22 10.80
N GLY A 110 -9.09 -4.25 9.90
CA GLY A 110 -8.05 -3.22 9.97
C GLY A 110 -8.16 -2.16 8.86
N PRO A 111 -7.30 -1.13 8.89
CA PRO A 111 -7.38 -0.03 7.94
C PRO A 111 -7.00 -0.48 6.53
N VAL A 112 -8.00 -0.60 5.65
CA VAL A 112 -7.82 -0.87 4.23
C VAL A 112 -7.57 0.45 3.48
N ARG A 113 -6.55 0.46 2.62
CA ARG A 113 -6.17 1.61 1.80
C ARG A 113 -6.67 1.41 0.37
N GLY A 114 -5.79 0.95 -0.52
CA GLY A 114 -6.09 0.72 -1.92
C GLY A 114 -6.74 -0.64 -2.13
N VAL A 115 -7.77 -0.69 -2.97
CA VAL A 115 -8.40 -1.95 -3.39
C VAL A 115 -8.58 -1.94 -4.89
N ARG A 116 -8.10 -2.97 -5.58
CA ARG A 116 -8.05 -3.02 -7.04
C ARG A 116 -8.40 -4.40 -7.55
N LEU A 117 -9.20 -4.48 -8.61
CA LEU A 117 -9.29 -5.68 -9.44
C LEU A 117 -8.16 -5.61 -10.46
N ILE A 118 -7.28 -6.62 -10.46
CA ILE A 118 -6.17 -6.72 -11.39
C ILE A 118 -6.39 -7.94 -12.27
N ALA A 119 -6.66 -7.67 -13.54
CA ALA A 119 -6.72 -8.68 -14.58
C ALA A 119 -5.36 -8.82 -15.25
N LEU A 120 -4.96 -10.05 -15.52
CA LEU A 120 -3.81 -10.39 -16.35
C LEU A 120 -4.32 -11.38 -17.42
N GLY A 121 -3.88 -11.25 -18.66
CA GLY A 121 -4.44 -11.97 -19.81
C GLY A 121 -3.68 -13.24 -20.18
N ALA A 122 -4.32 -14.15 -20.92
CA ALA A 122 -3.76 -15.46 -21.29
C ALA A 122 -2.29 -15.37 -21.76
N GLY A 123 -1.41 -16.22 -21.21
CA GLY A 123 0.03 -16.21 -21.50
C GLY A 123 0.84 -15.02 -20.96
N ALA A 124 0.22 -14.02 -20.33
CA ALA A 124 0.94 -12.84 -19.82
C ALA A 124 1.66 -13.09 -18.49
N THR A 125 2.76 -12.36 -18.31
CA THR A 125 3.62 -12.36 -17.12
C THR A 125 3.96 -10.92 -16.74
N VAL A 126 4.04 -10.64 -15.44
CA VAL A 126 4.65 -9.41 -14.89
C VAL A 126 6.08 -9.74 -14.51
N HIS A 127 7.03 -8.90 -14.90
CA HIS A 127 8.46 -9.14 -14.65
C HIS A 127 8.79 -9.23 -13.15
N GLU A 128 9.92 -9.89 -12.84
CA GLU A 128 10.41 -10.00 -11.47
C GLU A 128 10.77 -8.63 -10.90
N HIS A 129 10.28 -8.31 -9.70
CA HIS A 129 10.52 -7.06 -9.00
C HIS A 129 10.37 -7.24 -7.48
N ARG A 130 10.54 -6.16 -6.73
CA ARG A 130 10.22 -6.02 -5.31
C ARG A 130 9.32 -4.80 -5.14
N ASP A 131 8.32 -4.89 -4.27
CA ASP A 131 7.53 -3.73 -3.86
C ASP A 131 7.97 -3.30 -2.45
N TYR A 132 8.96 -2.42 -2.36
CA TYR A 132 9.69 -2.12 -1.12
C TYR A 132 8.85 -1.51 0.02
N LYS A 133 7.68 -0.97 -0.31
CA LYS A 133 6.76 -0.40 0.67
C LYS A 133 5.89 -1.42 1.41
N TYR A 134 5.86 -2.68 0.97
CA TYR A 134 5.12 -3.75 1.66
C TYR A 134 6.05 -4.61 2.50
N GLY A 135 5.45 -5.25 3.49
CA GLY A 135 6.13 -6.10 4.46
C GLY A 135 5.62 -5.84 5.85
N PHE A 136 5.73 -6.83 6.73
CA PHE A 136 5.34 -6.67 8.14
C PHE A 136 6.18 -5.59 8.82
N GLU A 137 7.44 -5.48 8.46
CA GLU A 137 8.43 -4.51 8.96
C GLU A 137 8.15 -3.08 8.49
N ARG A 138 7.43 -2.93 7.37
CA ARG A 138 6.97 -1.65 6.81
C ARG A 138 5.56 -1.27 7.27
N GLY A 139 4.84 -2.19 7.91
CA GLY A 139 3.49 -1.94 8.43
C GLY A 139 2.41 -1.85 7.35
N LEU A 140 2.69 -2.35 6.14
CA LEU A 140 1.76 -2.37 5.02
C LEU A 140 1.78 -3.74 4.35
N LEU A 141 0.63 -4.39 4.27
CA LEU A 141 0.49 -5.67 3.59
C LEU A 141 -0.26 -5.49 2.28
N ARG A 142 0.04 -6.39 1.33
CA ARG A 142 -0.77 -6.59 0.14
C ARG A 142 -1.37 -7.99 0.20
N LEU A 143 -2.69 -8.03 0.22
CA LEU A 143 -3.49 -9.24 0.29
C LEU A 143 -4.21 -9.46 -1.04
N HIS A 144 -4.54 -10.71 -1.34
CA HIS A 144 -5.23 -11.07 -2.57
C HIS A 144 -6.41 -11.99 -2.30
N VAL A 145 -7.50 -11.78 -3.04
CA VAL A 145 -8.58 -12.74 -3.21
C VAL A 145 -8.69 -13.06 -4.70
N PRO A 146 -8.23 -14.24 -5.16
CA PRO A 146 -8.45 -14.67 -6.53
C PRO A 146 -9.95 -14.83 -6.82
N ILE A 147 -10.44 -14.31 -7.95
CA ILE A 147 -11.85 -14.43 -8.37
C ILE A 147 -11.93 -15.36 -9.59
N ASP A 148 -11.27 -14.95 -10.67
CA ASP A 148 -11.04 -15.77 -11.86
C ASP A 148 -9.58 -16.22 -11.83
N THR A 149 -9.33 -17.52 -11.81
CA THR A 149 -7.98 -18.09 -11.78
C THR A 149 -7.98 -19.47 -12.44
N ASN A 150 -6.81 -20.03 -12.69
CA ASN A 150 -6.65 -21.38 -13.23
C ASN A 150 -5.30 -21.98 -12.78
N PRO A 151 -5.09 -23.31 -12.89
CA PRO A 151 -3.88 -23.97 -12.37
C PRO A 151 -2.55 -23.43 -12.91
N ASP A 152 -2.54 -22.88 -14.13
CA ASP A 152 -1.36 -22.27 -14.76
C ASP A 152 -1.17 -20.80 -14.36
N ALA A 153 -2.03 -20.28 -13.47
CA ALA A 153 -1.92 -18.98 -12.85
C ALA A 153 -1.23 -19.04 -11.51
N VAL A 154 -0.02 -18.50 -11.47
CA VAL A 154 0.89 -18.61 -10.33
C VAL A 154 1.41 -17.27 -9.88
N VAL A 155 1.58 -17.16 -8.57
CA VAL A 155 2.38 -16.12 -7.91
C VAL A 155 3.66 -16.78 -7.46
N VAL A 156 4.80 -16.18 -7.81
CA VAL A 156 6.12 -16.71 -7.44
C VAL A 156 6.82 -15.67 -6.56
N ILE A 157 7.12 -16.03 -5.31
CA ILE A 157 7.78 -15.15 -4.33
C ILE A 157 8.98 -15.91 -3.74
N ASP A 158 10.17 -15.32 -3.83
CA ASP A 158 11.45 -15.94 -3.47
C ASP A 158 11.62 -17.36 -4.08
N GLY A 159 11.19 -17.51 -5.34
CA GLY A 159 11.27 -18.77 -6.08
C GLY A 159 10.23 -19.82 -5.69
N VAL A 160 9.39 -19.58 -4.68
CA VAL A 160 8.27 -20.46 -4.32
C VAL A 160 7.08 -20.11 -5.21
N SER A 161 6.68 -21.05 -6.07
CA SER A 161 5.57 -20.89 -7.03
C SER A 161 4.30 -21.52 -6.49
N GLU A 162 3.23 -20.73 -6.36
CA GLU A 162 1.94 -21.20 -5.84
C GLU A 162 0.77 -20.74 -6.71
N HIS A 163 -0.17 -21.66 -6.93
CA HIS A 163 -1.48 -21.33 -7.47
C HIS A 163 -2.43 -20.96 -6.32
N TRP A 164 -2.89 -19.71 -6.31
CA TRP A 164 -3.84 -19.24 -5.30
C TRP A 164 -5.28 -19.52 -5.73
N THR A 165 -6.02 -20.22 -4.88
CA THR A 165 -7.38 -20.71 -5.16
C THR A 165 -8.43 -19.60 -5.07
N ALA A 166 -9.47 -19.71 -5.90
CA ALA A 166 -10.57 -18.74 -5.96
C ALA A 166 -11.30 -18.61 -4.61
N GLY A 167 -11.65 -17.37 -4.26
CA GLY A 167 -12.44 -17.02 -3.07
C GLY A 167 -11.67 -17.05 -1.76
N ARG A 168 -10.44 -17.57 -1.73
CA ARG A 168 -9.60 -17.60 -0.54
C ARG A 168 -8.83 -16.29 -0.40
N LEU A 169 -8.70 -15.75 0.82
CA LEU A 169 -7.79 -14.65 1.10
C LEU A 169 -6.35 -15.18 1.21
N TRP A 170 -5.42 -14.50 0.57
CA TRP A 170 -4.00 -14.84 0.55
C TRP A 170 -3.15 -13.66 1.01
N PHE A 171 -2.18 -13.97 1.85
CA PHE A 171 -1.04 -13.10 2.11
C PHE A 171 0.09 -13.47 1.14
N GLY A 172 0.74 -12.47 0.56
CA GLY A 172 2.01 -12.60 -0.12
C GLY A 172 2.99 -11.53 0.38
N ASP A 173 4.23 -11.91 0.60
CA ASP A 173 5.29 -10.99 0.99
C ASP A 173 5.93 -10.33 -0.25
N PHE A 174 5.24 -9.32 -0.78
CA PHE A 174 5.65 -8.62 -2.00
C PHE A 174 6.87 -7.69 -1.80
N GLY A 175 7.34 -7.50 -0.57
CA GLY A 175 8.64 -6.88 -0.31
C GLY A 175 9.80 -7.75 -0.79
N ARG A 176 9.57 -9.06 -0.93
CA ARG A 176 10.53 -10.02 -1.48
C ARG A 176 10.48 -10.06 -3.00
N ARG A 177 11.50 -10.69 -3.62
CA ARG A 177 11.55 -10.80 -5.09
C ARG A 177 10.38 -11.65 -5.55
N HIS A 178 9.61 -11.13 -6.49
CA HIS A 178 8.43 -11.84 -6.97
C HIS A 178 8.10 -11.53 -8.42
N TYR A 179 7.39 -12.45 -9.06
CA TYR A 179 6.75 -12.25 -10.35
C TYR A 179 5.40 -12.97 -10.37
N VAL A 180 4.52 -12.60 -11.30
CA VAL A 180 3.25 -13.30 -11.52
C VAL A 180 3.15 -13.71 -12.98
N ALA A 181 2.65 -14.92 -13.21
CA ALA A 181 2.43 -15.44 -14.54
C ALA A 181 1.06 -16.10 -14.61
N ASN A 182 0.43 -16.07 -15.77
CA ASN A 182 -0.55 -17.11 -16.05
C ASN A 182 -0.42 -17.62 -17.48
N GLY A 183 0.02 -18.88 -17.55
CA GLY A 183 0.27 -19.63 -18.77
C GLY A 183 -0.97 -20.34 -19.33
N GLY A 184 -2.13 -20.18 -18.68
CA GLY A 184 -3.40 -20.70 -19.12
C GLY A 184 -4.02 -19.91 -20.28
N ASP A 185 -5.14 -20.41 -20.77
CA ASP A 185 -5.85 -19.94 -21.97
C ASP A 185 -6.86 -18.81 -21.70
N ARG A 186 -7.04 -18.42 -20.44
CA ARG A 186 -8.00 -17.40 -20.00
C ARG A 186 -7.35 -16.35 -19.11
N SER A 187 -7.96 -15.16 -19.13
CA SER A 187 -7.65 -14.09 -18.19
C SER A 187 -7.86 -14.56 -16.75
N ARG A 188 -6.98 -14.10 -15.85
CA ARG A 188 -7.13 -14.25 -14.40
C ARG A 188 -7.34 -12.90 -13.75
N VAL A 189 -8.20 -12.83 -12.74
CA VAL A 189 -8.54 -11.61 -12.01
C VAL A 189 -8.43 -11.86 -10.52
N HIS A 190 -7.55 -11.12 -9.86
CA HIS A 190 -7.46 -11.07 -8.40
C HIS A 190 -7.98 -9.72 -7.91
N MET A 191 -8.70 -9.73 -6.79
CA MET A 191 -8.92 -8.54 -5.98
C MET A 191 -7.70 -8.37 -5.07
N VAL A 192 -7.03 -7.23 -5.19
CA VAL A 192 -5.80 -6.88 -4.46
C VAL A 192 -6.14 -5.80 -3.45
N LEU A 193 -5.82 -6.03 -2.18
CA LEU A 193 -6.11 -5.14 -1.07
C LEU A 193 -4.81 -4.75 -0.39
N ASP A 194 -4.49 -3.45 -0.39
CA ASP A 194 -3.38 -2.91 0.38
C ASP A 194 -3.92 -2.42 1.74
N CYS A 195 -3.40 -2.92 2.86
CA CYS A 195 -3.91 -2.61 4.19
C CYS A 195 -2.79 -2.40 5.21
N LEU A 196 -3.04 -1.56 6.20
CA LEU A 196 -2.12 -1.43 7.34
C LEU A 196 -2.14 -2.70 8.18
N VAL A 197 -0.99 -3.07 8.74
CA VAL A 197 -0.87 -4.26 9.59
C VAL A 197 -1.61 -4.01 10.91
N SER A 198 -2.62 -4.83 11.22
CA SER A 198 -3.26 -4.91 12.55
C SER A 198 -3.00 -6.29 13.17
N ARG A 199 -3.21 -6.43 14.48
CA ARG A 199 -3.07 -7.73 15.17
C ARG A 199 -4.11 -8.71 14.67
N GLU A 200 -5.30 -8.21 14.37
CA GLU A 200 -6.44 -8.95 13.90
C GLU A 200 -6.21 -9.48 12.48
N ILE A 201 -5.63 -8.67 11.58
CA ILE A 201 -5.23 -9.12 10.23
C ILE A 201 -4.14 -10.19 10.33
N VAL A 202 -3.11 -9.98 11.17
CA VAL A 202 -2.07 -10.99 11.40
C VAL A 202 -2.69 -12.28 11.95
N GLY A 203 -3.66 -12.19 12.86
CA GLY A 203 -4.38 -13.34 13.42
C GLY A 203 -5.20 -14.17 12.40
N LEU A 204 -5.38 -13.67 11.17
CA LEU A 204 -5.96 -14.43 10.07
C LEU A 204 -4.96 -15.39 9.41
N LEU A 205 -3.67 -15.31 9.72
CA LEU A 205 -2.67 -16.24 9.19
C LEU A 205 -2.80 -17.64 9.83
N PRO A 206 -2.28 -18.70 9.16
CA PRO A 206 -2.18 -20.04 9.76
C PRO A 206 -1.30 -20.04 11.01
N GLU A 207 -1.54 -20.97 11.93
CA GLU A 207 -0.82 -21.03 13.22
C GLU A 207 0.68 -21.29 13.02
N GLU A 208 1.01 -22.20 12.10
CA GLU A 208 2.37 -22.54 11.67
C GLU A 208 3.11 -21.34 11.06
N PHE A 209 2.39 -20.40 10.45
CA PHE A 209 2.99 -19.16 9.96
C PHE A 209 3.31 -18.21 11.12
N LEU A 210 2.37 -18.09 12.07
CA LEU A 210 2.51 -17.21 13.24
C LEU A 210 3.65 -17.63 14.16
N GLU A 211 3.92 -18.94 14.28
CA GLU A 211 5.06 -19.48 15.03
C GLU A 211 6.42 -18.99 14.48
N LEU A 212 6.47 -18.68 13.18
CA LEU A 212 7.68 -18.26 12.47
C LEU A 212 7.79 -16.73 12.30
N LEU A 213 6.69 -16.00 12.49
CA LEU A 213 6.64 -14.55 12.27
C LEU A 213 7.36 -13.80 13.41
N PRO A 214 8.44 -13.03 13.15
CA PRO A 214 9.12 -12.27 14.19
C PRO A 214 8.28 -11.05 14.62
N LEU A 215 7.36 -11.25 15.57
CA LEU A 215 6.42 -10.22 16.05
C LEU A 215 7.10 -8.92 16.55
N SER A 216 8.36 -8.98 16.98
CA SER A 216 9.15 -7.81 17.38
C SER A 216 9.53 -6.89 16.20
N GLU A 217 9.48 -7.41 14.98
CA GLU A 217 9.79 -6.68 13.75
C GLU A 217 8.51 -6.18 13.07
N VAL A 218 7.37 -6.77 13.40
CA VAL A 218 6.08 -6.33 12.87
C VAL A 218 5.78 -4.90 13.32
N MET A 219 5.36 -4.07 12.37
CA MET A 219 4.89 -2.72 12.62
C MET A 219 3.37 -2.69 12.60
N PHE A 220 2.76 -2.83 13.78
CA PHE A 220 1.33 -2.69 13.94
C PHE A 220 0.92 -1.22 13.85
N ALA A 221 -0.10 -0.94 13.05
CA ALA A 221 -0.76 0.35 13.03
C ALA A 221 -1.53 0.56 14.34
N ARG A 222 -1.36 1.75 14.91
CA ARG A 222 -2.13 2.27 16.04
C ARG A 222 -3.43 2.90 15.53
N ASP A 223 -4.43 2.86 16.40
CA ASP A 223 -5.68 3.58 16.20
C ASP A 223 -5.44 5.09 16.29
N PRO A 224 -6.03 5.89 15.40
CA PRO A 224 -5.96 7.34 15.49
C PRO A 224 -6.59 7.86 16.79
N VAL A 225 -5.93 8.83 17.41
CA VAL A 225 -6.44 9.53 18.59
C VAL A 225 -6.99 10.90 18.14
N PRO A 226 -8.28 11.20 18.30
CA PRO A 226 -8.83 12.48 17.90
C PRO A 226 -8.23 13.63 18.73
N LEU A 227 -8.04 14.78 18.08
CA LEU A 227 -7.59 16.02 18.71
C LEU A 227 -8.74 17.00 18.83
N THR A 228 -8.85 17.69 19.96
CA THR A 228 -9.65 18.90 20.08
C THR A 228 -9.04 20.05 19.27
N ALA A 229 -9.82 21.08 18.95
CA ALA A 229 -9.30 22.26 18.25
C ALA A 229 -8.11 22.90 19.00
N SER A 230 -8.22 23.04 20.33
CA SER A 230 -7.15 23.60 21.16
C SER A 230 -5.87 22.76 21.18
N GLU A 231 -5.97 21.43 21.06
CA GLU A 231 -4.79 20.59 20.93
C GLU A 231 -4.17 20.71 19.53
N ARG A 232 -4.98 20.81 18.47
CA ARG A 232 -4.47 21.05 17.11
C ARG A 232 -3.66 22.34 17.04
N ASP A 233 -4.19 23.43 17.59
CA ASP A 233 -3.50 24.72 17.61
C ASP A 233 -2.16 24.66 18.37
N ARG A 234 -2.14 23.96 19.52
CA ARG A 234 -0.93 23.78 20.33
C ARG A 234 0.16 22.94 19.66
N LEU A 235 -0.23 22.05 18.75
CA LEU A 235 0.70 21.18 18.02
C LEU A 235 1.25 21.84 16.74
N CYS A 236 0.79 23.05 16.39
CA CYS A 236 1.30 23.77 15.23
C CYS A 236 2.68 24.38 15.51
N CYS A 237 3.67 24.00 14.72
CA CYS A 237 5.05 24.45 14.88
C CYS A 237 5.83 24.41 13.57
N ARG A 238 6.92 25.17 13.49
CA ARG A 238 7.94 25.14 12.43
C ARG A 238 9.19 24.42 12.92
N PHE A 239 9.85 23.70 12.02
CA PHE A 239 11.09 22.96 12.30
C PHE A 239 11.83 22.67 10.98
N ARG A 240 13.05 22.15 11.08
CA ARG A 240 13.84 21.72 9.92
C ARG A 240 13.64 20.23 9.68
N LEU A 241 13.14 19.85 8.51
CA LEU A 241 12.87 18.46 8.15
C LEU A 241 14.07 17.87 7.39
N PRO A 242 14.58 16.67 7.73
CA PRO A 242 15.60 15.99 6.93
C PRO A 242 15.16 15.88 5.45
N GLY A 243 16.05 16.26 4.52
CA GLY A 243 15.72 16.36 3.10
C GLY A 243 15.36 15.04 2.41
N ASP A 244 15.63 13.92 3.06
CA ASP A 244 15.26 12.57 2.62
C ASP A 244 13.96 12.05 3.23
N PHE A 245 13.42 12.69 4.26
CA PHE A 245 12.20 12.21 4.95
C PHE A 245 10.96 12.16 4.04
N ALA A 246 10.89 13.02 3.02
CA ALA A 246 9.78 13.05 2.06
C ALA A 246 10.10 12.33 0.74
N GLN A 247 11.23 11.62 0.64
CA GLN A 247 11.60 10.85 -0.55
C GLN A 247 10.98 9.46 -0.49
N TRP A 248 10.25 9.06 -1.53
CA TRP A 248 9.52 7.79 -1.60
C TRP A 248 10.13 6.80 -2.60
N SER A 249 11.17 7.21 -3.34
CA SER A 249 11.79 6.39 -4.38
C SER A 249 12.53 5.21 -3.78
N GLU A 250 12.31 4.05 -4.39
CA GLU A 250 12.79 2.75 -3.92
C GLU A 250 14.24 2.46 -4.34
N GLU A 251 14.82 3.25 -5.25
CA GLU A 251 16.09 2.93 -5.90
C GLU A 251 17.29 3.77 -5.43
N GLU A 252 17.08 5.00 -4.92
CA GLU A 252 18.16 5.86 -4.42
C GLU A 252 17.60 6.93 -3.48
N VAL A 253 18.17 7.04 -2.27
CA VAL A 253 17.99 8.19 -1.37
C VAL A 253 19.19 9.11 -1.58
N GLU A 254 18.99 10.18 -2.32
CA GLU A 254 20.01 11.23 -2.40
C GLU A 254 19.96 12.06 -1.13
N ALA A 255 21.11 12.25 -0.50
CA ALA A 255 21.23 13.18 0.62
C ALA A 255 20.87 14.59 0.14
N ARG A 256 19.69 15.07 0.55
CA ARG A 256 19.22 16.43 0.28
C ARG A 256 19.40 17.30 1.53
N PRO A 257 19.65 18.61 1.36
CA PRO A 257 19.63 19.52 2.50
C PRO A 257 18.27 19.47 3.19
N ASP A 258 18.24 19.73 4.50
CA ASP A 258 16.99 19.86 5.23
C ASP A 258 16.06 20.87 4.52
N SER A 259 14.74 20.66 4.60
CA SER A 259 13.71 21.60 4.12
C SER A 259 13.11 22.39 5.28
N ASP A 260 12.50 23.54 4.97
CA ASP A 260 11.67 24.24 5.94
C ASP A 260 10.35 23.48 6.07
N ALA A 261 9.97 23.10 7.28
CA ALA A 261 8.74 22.37 7.51
C ALA A 261 7.88 23.02 8.58
N ALA A 262 6.57 22.81 8.47
CA ALA A 262 5.61 23.24 9.47
C ALA A 262 4.49 22.22 9.63
N ILE A 263 4.05 22.03 10.88
CA ILE A 263 2.74 21.43 11.17
C ILE A 263 1.75 22.58 11.28
N LEU A 264 0.71 22.55 10.44
CA LEU A 264 -0.28 23.61 10.32
C LEU A 264 -1.69 23.02 10.31
N VAL A 265 -2.67 23.78 10.78
CA VAL A 265 -4.08 23.50 10.50
C VAL A 265 -4.36 23.87 9.04
N HIS A 266 -4.87 22.91 8.27
CA HIS A 266 -5.38 23.12 6.93
C HIS A 266 -6.77 22.49 6.84
N GLU A 267 -7.77 23.33 6.53
CA GLU A 267 -9.19 23.01 6.71
C GLU A 267 -9.44 22.64 8.19
N ASP A 268 -9.77 21.38 8.49
CA ASP A 268 -10.11 20.92 9.85
C ASP A 268 -9.13 19.89 10.43
N ARG A 269 -7.95 19.75 9.82
CA ARG A 269 -6.93 18.76 10.22
C ARG A 269 -5.53 19.34 10.20
N LEU A 270 -4.60 18.61 10.81
CA LEU A 270 -3.17 18.95 10.74
C LEU A 270 -2.55 18.39 9.47
N VAL A 271 -1.68 19.18 8.86
CA VAL A 271 -0.86 18.82 7.70
C VAL A 271 0.60 19.12 7.97
N LEU A 272 1.48 18.33 7.37
CA LEU A 272 2.89 18.67 7.19
C LEU A 272 3.01 19.51 5.92
N ALA A 273 3.39 20.77 6.09
CA ALA A 273 3.82 21.65 5.01
C ALA A 273 5.34 21.59 4.85
N ILE A 274 5.83 21.57 3.61
CA ILE A 274 7.25 21.56 3.26
C ILE A 274 7.48 22.73 2.30
N ASP A 275 8.47 23.55 2.61
CA ASP A 275 8.87 24.75 1.85
C ASP A 275 7.68 25.68 1.55
N GLY A 276 6.74 25.77 2.51
CA GLY A 276 5.56 26.65 2.47
C GLY A 276 4.28 26.00 1.96
N GLU A 277 4.35 24.81 1.36
CA GLU A 277 3.21 24.15 0.71
C GLU A 277 2.73 22.92 1.51
N PRO A 278 1.41 22.73 1.72
CA PRO A 278 0.88 21.50 2.30
C PRO A 278 1.28 20.27 1.47
N ALA A 279 2.00 19.33 2.08
CA ALA A 279 2.51 18.14 1.40
C ALA A 279 1.77 16.87 1.83
N PHE A 280 1.53 16.69 3.14
CA PHE A 280 0.95 15.46 3.68
C PHE A 280 -0.08 15.74 4.77
N GLY A 281 -1.21 15.04 4.74
CA GLY A 281 -2.12 15.02 5.89
C GLY A 281 -1.49 14.27 7.06
N LEU A 282 -1.83 14.65 8.29
CA LEU A 282 -1.31 14.01 9.50
C LEU A 282 -2.42 13.27 10.26
N VAL A 283 -2.14 12.03 10.63
CA VAL A 283 -3.01 11.19 11.46
C VAL A 283 -2.39 11.09 12.85
N HIS A 284 -3.05 11.68 13.84
CA HIS A 284 -2.56 11.69 15.23
C HIS A 284 -2.70 10.31 15.88
N LEU A 285 -1.64 9.85 16.53
CA LEU A 285 -1.52 8.53 17.16
C LEU A 285 -1.44 8.62 18.69
N GLY A 286 -1.68 9.81 19.26
CA GLY A 286 -1.49 10.10 20.68
C GLY A 286 -0.16 10.80 20.96
N LEU A 287 -0.08 11.48 22.11
CA LEU A 287 1.14 12.12 22.62
C LEU A 287 1.81 13.11 21.63
N GLY A 288 1.03 13.72 20.73
CA GLY A 288 1.56 14.63 19.71
C GLY A 288 2.34 13.94 18.60
N GLU A 289 2.28 12.60 18.49
CA GLU A 289 2.87 11.83 17.40
C GLU A 289 1.88 11.61 16.26
N PHE A 290 2.40 11.68 15.04
CA PHE A 290 1.64 11.58 13.81
C PHE A 290 2.32 10.62 12.84
N ARG A 291 1.53 9.81 12.13
CA ARG A 291 1.92 9.26 10.83
C ARG A 291 1.36 10.11 9.70
N LEU A 292 1.87 9.88 8.49
CA LEU A 292 1.31 10.51 7.30
C LEU A 292 0.00 9.84 6.88
N SER A 293 -0.95 10.62 6.39
CA SER A 293 -2.21 10.13 5.81
C SER A 293 -1.92 9.26 4.60
N GLY A 294 -2.60 8.12 4.50
CA GLY A 294 -2.31 7.15 3.45
C GLY A 294 -0.93 6.48 3.56
N TRP A 295 -0.29 6.47 4.73
CA TRP A 295 0.96 5.73 4.95
C TRP A 295 0.96 4.98 6.29
N SER A 296 1.91 4.04 6.44
CA SER A 296 2.14 3.35 7.71
C SER A 296 2.95 4.21 8.67
N GLU A 297 3.21 3.67 9.86
CA GLU A 297 4.06 4.30 10.88
C GLU A 297 5.56 4.10 10.61
N GLU A 298 5.91 3.70 9.39
CA GLU A 298 7.29 3.66 8.93
C GLU A 298 7.92 5.05 9.02
N ARG A 299 7.10 6.11 8.89
CA ARG A 299 7.53 7.49 9.10
C ARG A 299 6.60 8.20 10.09
N THR A 300 7.18 8.72 11.16
CA THR A 300 6.42 9.49 12.15
C THR A 300 7.09 10.82 12.49
N ILE A 301 6.26 11.78 12.89
CA ILE A 301 6.67 13.08 13.41
C ILE A 301 5.97 13.27 14.75
N ALA A 302 6.71 13.59 15.81
CA ALA A 302 6.17 13.85 17.13
C ALA A 302 6.54 15.24 17.62
N VAL A 303 5.54 16.04 17.99
CA VAL A 303 5.71 17.35 18.61
C VAL A 303 5.74 17.16 20.12
N GLU A 304 6.90 17.35 20.73
CA GLU A 304 7.11 17.17 22.17
C GLU A 304 6.80 18.46 22.94
N SER A 305 6.27 18.30 24.16
CA SER A 305 6.03 19.43 25.07
C SER A 305 7.31 20.17 25.50
N THR A 306 8.48 19.61 25.22
CA THR A 306 9.81 20.18 25.46
C THR A 306 10.23 21.22 24.42
N GLY A 307 9.40 21.48 23.41
CA GLY A 307 9.72 22.39 22.30
C GLY A 307 10.64 21.75 21.25
N GLN A 308 10.55 20.43 21.09
CA GLN A 308 11.27 19.68 20.06
C GLN A 308 10.28 18.96 19.14
N VAL A 309 10.67 18.78 17.89
CA VAL A 309 10.05 17.85 16.96
C VAL A 309 10.98 16.66 16.79
N ARG A 310 10.45 15.46 17.00
CA ARG A 310 11.14 14.22 16.75
C ARG A 310 10.63 13.59 15.47
N ILE A 311 11.53 13.19 14.60
CA ILE A 311 11.24 12.66 13.28
C ILE A 311 11.85 11.27 13.24
N ARG A 312 11.07 10.26 12.83
CA ARG A 312 11.48 8.86 12.84
C ARG A 312 11.21 8.19 11.52
N GLU A 313 12.14 7.33 11.12
CA GLU A 313 11.98 6.34 10.07
C GLU A 313 12.27 4.96 10.67
N ARG A 314 11.33 4.03 10.55
CA ARG A 314 11.46 2.69 11.11
C ARG A 314 11.13 1.63 10.07
N ALA A 315 11.98 0.62 9.96
CA ALA A 315 11.68 -0.62 9.24
C ALA A 315 12.11 -1.80 10.11
N GLY A 316 11.12 -2.50 10.67
CA GLY A 316 11.39 -3.61 11.59
C GLY A 316 12.13 -3.14 12.84
N ARG A 317 13.38 -3.57 13.00
CA ARG A 317 14.26 -3.14 14.09
C ARG A 317 15.15 -1.94 13.74
N ALA A 318 15.27 -1.60 12.46
CA ALA A 318 16.02 -0.43 12.04
C ALA A 318 15.23 0.83 12.38
N LEU A 319 15.90 1.79 13.03
CA LEU A 319 15.33 3.08 13.41
C LEU A 319 16.34 4.19 13.09
N ARG A 320 15.91 5.16 12.30
CA ARG A 320 16.60 6.44 12.08
C ARG A 320 15.78 7.51 12.79
N GLU A 321 16.42 8.34 13.61
CA GLU A 321 15.75 9.36 14.40
C GLU A 321 16.49 10.70 14.35
N TRP A 322 15.74 11.78 14.22
CA TRP A 322 16.24 13.16 14.39
C TRP A 322 15.41 13.88 15.43
N THR A 323 16.08 14.72 16.20
CA THR A 323 15.43 15.71 17.05
C THR A 323 15.78 17.09 16.52
N ARG A 324 14.77 17.96 16.45
CA ARG A 324 14.86 19.31 15.87
C ARG A 324 14.14 20.30 16.78
N PRO A 325 14.66 21.53 16.96
CA PRO A 325 13.94 22.54 17.72
C PRO A 325 12.63 22.89 17.01
N ALA A 326 11.55 23.00 17.80
CA ALA A 326 10.24 23.41 17.34
C ALA A 326 10.00 24.89 17.67
N GLN A 327 9.50 25.66 16.72
CA GLN A 327 9.07 27.04 16.92
C GLN A 327 7.54 27.10 16.76
N PRO A 328 6.76 27.44 17.79
CA PRO A 328 5.30 27.59 17.65
C PRO A 328 4.94 28.53 16.49
N THR A 329 3.92 28.17 15.70
CA THR A 329 3.49 29.01 14.56
C THR A 329 2.66 30.21 14.99
N GLN A 330 2.10 30.18 16.20
CA GLN A 330 1.47 31.32 16.85
C GLN A 330 2.30 31.76 18.06
N ALA A 331 2.62 33.06 18.13
CA ALA A 331 3.26 33.66 19.28
C ALA A 331 2.18 34.09 20.28
N GLY A 332 2.06 33.36 21.40
CA GLY A 332 1.30 33.77 22.58
C GLY A 332 -0.11 33.22 22.66
#